data_AF-A0A352RSW1-F1
#
_entry.id   AF-A0A352RSW1-F1
#
_cell.length_a   1.000
_cell.length_b   1.000
_cell.length_c   1.000
_cell.angle_alpha   90.00
_cell.angle_beta   90.00
_cell.angle_gamma   90.00
#
_symmetry.space_group_name_H-M   'P 1'
#
loop_
_entity.id
_entity.type
_entity.pdbx_description
1 polymer ?
#
loop_
_entity_poly.entity_id
_entity_poly.type
_entity_poly.pdbx_seq_one_letter_code
_entity_poly.pdbx_strand_id
1 'polypeptide(L)'
;LLQRLPSAVVDTAPSYGSAEAVTGDLLQAADARRRVFLATKISANAASAPAQFASSLSDLHTDAVDLLQVHNLIDWRDNLKLLRQWKEQRKTRYIGITHYREDAQDAVAQIVRAERLDFVQINYSLGERGAERVLLPLCQERGVAVLINRPFQ
;
A
#
# COMPACT_ATOMS: atom_id res chain seq x y z
N LEU A 1 12.49 -11.59 -14.35
CA LEU A 1 12.98 -10.63 -13.34
C LEU A 1 12.77 -11.14 -11.92
N LEU A 2 11.53 -11.44 -11.50
CA LEU A 2 11.17 -11.84 -10.13
C LEU A 2 11.89 -13.11 -9.62
N GLN A 3 12.23 -14.05 -10.51
CA GLN A 3 13.02 -15.23 -10.14
C GLN A 3 14.49 -14.93 -9.81
N ARG A 4 15.01 -13.75 -10.14
CA ARG A 4 16.43 -13.38 -10.03
C ARG A 4 16.71 -12.30 -9.00
N LEU A 5 15.69 -11.63 -8.45
CA LEU A 5 15.82 -10.58 -7.45
C LEU A 5 15.36 -11.12 -6.08
N PRO A 6 16.27 -11.33 -5.12
CA PRO A 6 15.85 -11.59 -3.74
C PRO A 6 15.11 -10.36 -3.20
N SER A 7 13.99 -10.57 -2.50
CA SER A 7 13.23 -9.51 -1.82
C SER A 7 12.61 -8.45 -2.74
N ALA A 8 12.11 -8.84 -3.92
CA ALA A 8 11.40 -7.92 -4.80
C ALA A 8 10.08 -7.43 -4.17
N VAL A 9 9.78 -6.14 -4.34
CA VAL A 9 8.50 -5.54 -3.95
C VAL A 9 7.63 -5.40 -5.20
N VAL A 10 6.37 -5.84 -5.11
CA VAL A 10 5.36 -5.62 -6.14
C VAL A 10 4.24 -4.80 -5.51
N ASP A 11 4.04 -3.57 -6.01
CA ASP A 11 2.95 -2.70 -5.59
C ASP A 11 1.91 -2.60 -6.72
N THR A 12 0.67 -2.94 -6.40
CA THR A 12 -0.47 -2.87 -7.32
C THR A 12 -1.68 -2.22 -6.64
N ALA A 13 -2.81 -2.12 -7.33
CA ALA A 13 -4.06 -1.60 -6.78
C ALA A 13 -5.26 -2.05 -7.61
N PRO A 14 -6.47 -2.10 -7.02
CA PRO A 14 -7.71 -2.33 -7.75
C PRO A 14 -7.97 -1.29 -8.85
N SER A 15 -7.46 -0.06 -8.64
CA SER A 15 -7.63 1.04 -9.60
C SER A 15 -6.68 0.96 -10.79
N TYR A 16 -5.74 0.00 -10.85
CA TYR A 16 -4.73 -0.12 -11.90
C TYR A 16 -5.17 -1.05 -13.04
N GLY A 17 -6.46 -1.00 -13.43
CA GLY A 17 -7.00 -1.87 -14.47
C GLY A 17 -6.83 -3.34 -14.13
N SER A 18 -6.23 -4.13 -15.03
CA SER A 18 -5.99 -5.57 -14.84
C SER A 18 -4.73 -5.92 -14.04
N ALA A 19 -4.05 -4.94 -13.43
CA ALA A 19 -2.73 -5.16 -12.82
C ALA A 19 -2.74 -6.20 -11.70
N GLU A 20 -3.79 -6.29 -10.88
CA GLU A 20 -3.90 -7.33 -9.83
C GLU A 20 -3.95 -8.73 -10.45
N ALA A 21 -4.84 -8.96 -11.43
CA ALA A 21 -4.98 -10.23 -12.12
C ALA A 21 -3.68 -10.65 -12.83
N VAL A 22 -3.07 -9.72 -13.59
CA VAL A 22 -1.79 -9.98 -14.27
C VAL A 22 -0.67 -10.29 -13.27
N THR A 23 -0.63 -9.57 -12.13
CA THR A 23 0.34 -9.84 -11.07
C THR A 23 0.14 -11.23 -10.49
N GLY A 24 -1.11 -11.60 -10.18
CA GLY A 24 -1.44 -12.92 -9.67
C GLY A 24 -1.00 -14.04 -10.63
N ASP A 25 -1.39 -13.94 -11.90
CA ASP A 25 -1.06 -14.93 -12.93
C ASP A 25 0.46 -15.12 -13.06
N LEU A 26 1.21 -14.02 -13.08
CA LEU A 26 2.68 -14.06 -13.18
C LEU A 26 3.33 -14.65 -11.92
N LEU A 27 2.83 -14.32 -10.73
CA LEU A 27 3.36 -14.86 -9.48
C LEU A 27 3.05 -16.35 -9.34
N GLN A 28 1.86 -16.80 -9.76
CA GLN A 28 1.48 -18.20 -9.76
C GLN A 28 2.31 -18.99 -10.78
N ALA A 29 2.40 -18.53 -12.02
CA ALA A 29 3.17 -19.20 -13.08
C ALA A 29 4.67 -19.33 -12.74
N ALA A 30 5.21 -18.38 -11.98
CA ALA A 30 6.62 -18.38 -11.57
C ALA A 30 6.89 -19.06 -10.22
N ASP A 31 5.87 -19.57 -9.53
CA ASP A 31 5.91 -20.03 -8.13
C ASP A 31 6.65 -19.04 -7.21
N ALA A 32 6.30 -17.75 -7.35
CA ALA A 32 7.06 -16.64 -6.80
C ALA A 32 6.33 -15.88 -5.69
N ARG A 33 5.09 -16.24 -5.34
CA ARG A 33 4.31 -15.50 -4.33
C ARG A 33 5.05 -15.33 -3.01
N ARG A 34 5.73 -16.38 -2.51
CA ARG A 34 6.49 -16.34 -1.25
C ARG A 34 7.84 -15.61 -1.35
N ARG A 35 8.25 -15.24 -2.55
CA ARG A 35 9.55 -14.61 -2.84
C ARG A 35 9.45 -13.09 -3.01
N VAL A 36 8.23 -12.57 -3.08
CA VAL A 36 7.94 -11.15 -3.25
C VAL A 36 7.23 -10.59 -2.03
N PHE A 37 7.48 -9.32 -1.74
CA PHE A 37 6.64 -8.52 -0.86
C PHE A 37 5.51 -7.93 -1.71
N LEU A 38 4.29 -8.42 -1.52
CA LEU A 38 3.13 -8.05 -2.31
C LEU A 38 2.29 -6.99 -1.60
N ALA A 39 2.15 -5.82 -2.21
CA ALA A 39 1.34 -4.71 -1.71
C ALA A 39 0.14 -4.44 -2.62
N THR A 40 -1.03 -4.22 -2.02
CA THR A 40 -2.22 -3.69 -2.71
C THR A 40 -2.94 -2.63 -1.85
N LYS A 41 -4.06 -2.12 -2.33
CA LYS A 41 -4.73 -0.93 -1.82
C LYS A 41 -6.24 -1.12 -1.67
N ILE A 42 -6.84 -0.37 -0.75
CA ILE A 42 -8.28 -0.17 -0.67
C ILE A 42 -8.63 1.18 -1.27
N SER A 43 -9.30 1.19 -2.44
CA SER A 43 -9.81 2.40 -3.12
C SER A 43 -11.31 2.62 -2.96
N ALA A 44 -11.97 1.84 -2.09
CA ALA A 44 -13.40 1.90 -1.83
C ALA A 44 -13.69 2.54 -0.46
N ASN A 45 -14.90 3.04 -0.26
CA ASN A 45 -15.39 3.39 1.07
C ASN A 45 -15.46 2.14 1.98
N ALA A 46 -15.54 2.33 3.29
CA ALA A 46 -15.48 1.23 4.25
C ALA A 46 -16.62 0.20 4.07
N ALA A 47 -17.80 0.63 3.62
CA ALA A 47 -18.92 -0.27 3.34
C ALA A 47 -18.63 -1.26 2.20
N SER A 48 -17.86 -0.83 1.19
CA SER A 48 -17.54 -1.63 -0.01
C SER A 48 -16.15 -2.27 0.05
N ALA A 49 -15.29 -1.82 0.98
CA ALA A 49 -13.92 -2.31 1.13
C ALA A 49 -13.81 -3.84 1.32
N PRO A 50 -14.69 -4.53 2.08
CA PRO A 50 -14.63 -5.99 2.21
C PRO A 50 -14.80 -6.73 0.88
N ALA A 51 -15.76 -6.29 0.05
CA ALA A 51 -16.02 -6.90 -1.25
C ALA A 51 -14.86 -6.66 -2.22
N GLN A 52 -14.34 -5.43 -2.27
CA GLN A 52 -13.16 -5.10 -3.08
C GLN A 52 -11.94 -5.92 -2.63
N PHE A 53 -11.67 -6.03 -1.33
CA PHE A 53 -10.51 -6.78 -0.86
C PHE A 53 -10.60 -8.27 -1.18
N ALA A 54 -11.81 -8.86 -1.10
CA ALA A 54 -12.03 -10.23 -1.55
C ALA A 54 -11.74 -10.40 -3.05
N SER A 55 -12.15 -9.44 -3.88
CA SER A 55 -11.82 -9.43 -5.32
C SER A 55 -10.30 -9.35 -5.54
N SER A 56 -9.60 -8.43 -4.86
CA SER A 56 -8.15 -8.29 -4.99
C SER A 56 -7.41 -9.57 -4.60
N LEU A 57 -7.83 -10.25 -3.54
CA LEU A 57 -7.23 -11.54 -3.14
C LEU A 57 -7.45 -12.64 -4.19
N SER A 58 -8.64 -12.68 -4.81
CA SER A 58 -8.93 -13.57 -5.93
C SER A 58 -8.05 -13.27 -7.13
N ASP A 59 -7.97 -12.00 -7.55
CA ASP A 59 -7.17 -11.59 -8.71
C ASP A 59 -5.67 -11.83 -8.49
N LEU A 60 -5.20 -11.68 -7.26
CA LEU A 60 -3.81 -11.94 -6.88
C LEU A 60 -3.50 -13.42 -6.63
N HIS A 61 -4.48 -14.32 -6.73
CA HIS A 61 -4.37 -15.75 -6.42
C HIS A 61 -3.71 -16.03 -5.06
N THR A 62 -4.13 -15.31 -4.01
CA THR A 62 -3.52 -15.40 -2.67
C THR A 62 -4.55 -15.13 -1.57
N ASP A 63 -4.41 -15.77 -0.42
CA ASP A 63 -5.31 -15.54 0.73
C ASP A 63 -4.89 -14.33 1.59
N ALA A 64 -3.66 -13.85 1.40
CA ALA A 64 -3.10 -12.72 2.14
C ALA A 64 -2.09 -11.93 1.30
N VAL A 65 -1.94 -10.64 1.63
CA VAL A 65 -0.92 -9.73 1.09
C VAL A 65 0.09 -9.33 2.18
N ASP A 66 1.26 -8.83 1.78
CA ASP A 66 2.26 -8.37 2.75
C ASP A 66 1.92 -6.98 3.28
N LEU A 67 1.40 -6.10 2.41
CA LEU A 67 0.99 -4.74 2.76
C LEU A 67 -0.36 -4.39 2.14
N LEU A 68 -1.28 -3.90 2.96
CA LEU A 68 -2.56 -3.34 2.52
C LEU A 68 -2.64 -1.86 2.91
N GLN A 69 -2.92 -0.98 1.95
CA GLN A 69 -2.90 0.47 2.17
C GLN A 69 -4.24 1.13 1.84
N VAL A 70 -4.65 2.15 2.61
CA VAL A 70 -5.79 2.99 2.23
C VAL A 70 -5.37 3.92 1.08
N HIS A 71 -6.04 3.81 -0.07
CA HIS A 71 -5.74 4.59 -1.26
C HIS A 71 -6.31 6.01 -1.17
N ASN A 72 -5.47 7.02 -1.39
CA ASN A 72 -5.85 8.44 -1.51
C ASN A 72 -6.71 8.95 -0.35
N LEU A 73 -6.45 8.40 0.85
CA LEU A 73 -7.15 8.73 2.10
C LEU A 73 -8.69 8.53 2.05
N ILE A 74 -9.19 7.72 1.10
CA ILE A 74 -10.62 7.42 0.96
C ILE A 74 -11.10 6.75 2.25
N ASP A 75 -12.03 7.42 2.93
CA ASP A 75 -12.67 6.94 4.16
C ASP A 75 -11.66 6.38 5.18
N TRP A 76 -10.50 7.06 5.30
CA TRP A 76 -9.32 6.45 5.89
C TRP A 76 -9.49 6.03 7.34
N ARG A 77 -10.35 6.72 8.11
CA ARG A 77 -10.59 6.39 9.52
C ARG A 77 -11.26 5.03 9.65
N ASP A 78 -12.30 4.78 8.89
CA ASP A 78 -13.06 3.53 8.96
C ASP A 78 -12.33 2.41 8.20
N ASN A 79 -11.68 2.73 7.07
CA ASN A 79 -10.82 1.78 6.38
C ASN A 79 -9.63 1.33 7.24
N LEU A 80 -8.99 2.20 8.02
CA LEU A 80 -7.93 1.77 8.94
C LEU A 80 -8.44 0.82 10.04
N LYS A 81 -9.68 0.96 10.50
CA LYS A 81 -10.28 0.00 11.44
C LYS A 81 -10.40 -1.38 10.80
N LEU A 82 -10.89 -1.45 9.55
CA LEU A 82 -10.98 -2.70 8.79
C LEU A 82 -9.59 -3.32 8.54
N LEU A 83 -8.62 -2.52 8.12
CA LEU A 83 -7.24 -2.97 7.89
C LEU A 83 -6.62 -3.57 9.15
N ARG A 84 -6.87 -2.98 10.33
CA ARG A 84 -6.42 -3.53 11.62
C ARG A 84 -7.06 -4.89 11.92
N GLN A 85 -8.37 -5.02 11.72
CA GLN A 85 -9.06 -6.30 11.86
C GLN A 85 -8.50 -7.36 10.90
N TRP A 86 -8.24 -7.01 9.65
CA TRP A 86 -7.64 -7.93 8.67
C TRP A 86 -6.19 -8.29 8.99
N LYS A 87 -5.44 -7.39 9.62
CA LYS A 87 -4.09 -7.69 10.16
C LYS A 87 -4.17 -8.70 11.31
N GLU A 88 -5.11 -8.54 12.24
CA GLU A 88 -5.38 -9.52 13.31
C GLU A 88 -5.79 -10.88 12.75
N GLN A 89 -6.58 -10.90 11.67
CA GLN A 89 -6.96 -12.10 10.93
C GLN A 89 -5.86 -12.65 10.02
N ARG A 90 -4.67 -12.04 10.00
CA ARG A 90 -3.51 -12.43 9.17
C ARG A 90 -3.76 -12.37 7.64
N LYS A 91 -4.77 -11.62 7.19
CA LYS A 91 -4.99 -11.34 5.75
C LYS A 91 -4.02 -10.29 5.20
N THR A 92 -3.41 -9.51 6.07
CA THR A 92 -2.26 -8.66 5.74
C THR A 92 -1.24 -8.69 6.87
N ARG A 93 0.05 -8.55 6.54
CA ARG A 93 1.12 -8.43 7.55
C ARG A 93 1.31 -6.99 8.01
N TYR A 94 1.17 -6.04 7.10
CA TYR A 94 1.37 -4.61 7.35
C TYR A 94 0.21 -3.77 6.82
N ILE A 95 0.01 -2.61 7.44
CA ILE A 95 -1.01 -1.64 7.04
C ILE A 95 -0.39 -0.27 6.82
N GLY A 96 -0.97 0.49 5.90
CA GLY A 96 -0.51 1.84 5.62
C GLY A 96 -1.57 2.72 4.97
N ILE A 97 -1.13 3.89 4.55
CA ILE A 97 -1.90 4.84 3.76
C ILE A 97 -1.07 5.29 2.57
N THR A 98 -1.73 5.68 1.48
CA THR A 98 -1.03 6.17 0.29
C THR A 98 -1.71 7.40 -0.30
N HIS A 99 -0.90 8.30 -0.87
CA HIS A 99 -1.34 9.42 -1.68
C HIS A 99 -0.29 9.74 -2.77
N TYR A 100 -0.69 10.29 -3.91
CA TYR A 100 0.22 10.54 -5.05
C TYR A 100 0.43 12.03 -5.39
N ARG A 101 -0.22 12.92 -4.64
CA ARG A 101 -0.19 14.37 -4.85
C ARG A 101 0.58 15.06 -3.73
N GLU A 102 1.39 16.04 -4.12
CA GLU A 102 2.21 16.84 -3.22
C GLU A 102 1.37 17.69 -2.23
N ASP A 103 0.23 18.21 -2.67
CA ASP A 103 -0.65 19.04 -1.84
C ASP A 103 -1.36 18.27 -0.70
N ALA A 104 -1.30 16.94 -0.70
CA ALA A 104 -1.87 16.11 0.36
C ALA A 104 -0.84 15.72 1.45
N GLN A 105 0.43 16.07 1.31
CA GLN A 105 1.48 15.65 2.25
C GLN A 105 1.21 16.12 3.68
N ASP A 106 0.63 17.31 3.87
CA ASP A 106 0.25 17.81 5.19
C ASP A 106 -0.85 16.96 5.84
N ALA A 107 -1.84 16.53 5.05
CA ALA A 107 -2.89 15.63 5.52
C ALA A 107 -2.32 14.25 5.89
N VAL A 108 -1.41 13.70 5.08
CA VAL A 108 -0.72 12.45 5.39
C VAL A 108 0.10 12.60 6.69
N ALA A 109 0.84 13.70 6.86
CA ALA A 109 1.62 13.96 8.06
C ALA A 109 0.74 14.07 9.32
N GLN A 110 -0.45 14.68 9.23
CA GLN A 110 -1.41 14.71 10.33
C GLN A 110 -1.84 13.29 10.75
N ILE A 111 -2.08 12.40 9.78
CA ILE A 111 -2.45 11.00 10.08
C ILE A 111 -1.29 10.25 10.71
N VAL A 112 -0.06 10.41 10.20
CA VAL A 112 1.15 9.78 10.78
C VAL A 112 1.39 10.22 12.23
N ARG A 113 1.03 11.47 12.59
CA ARG A 113 1.11 11.93 13.99
C ARG A 113 0.07 11.27 14.89
N ALA A 114 -1.14 11.05 14.36
CA ALA A 114 -2.31 10.60 15.11
C ALA A 114 -2.42 9.07 15.20
N GLU A 115 -1.94 8.34 14.19
CA GLU A 115 -2.15 6.91 14.03
C GLU A 115 -0.84 6.14 14.05
N ARG A 116 -0.87 4.91 14.59
CA ARG A 116 0.23 3.96 14.43
C ARG A 116 0.07 3.21 13.12
N LEU A 117 0.94 3.52 12.15
CA LEU A 117 0.99 2.91 10.82
C LEU A 117 2.31 2.15 10.65
N ASP A 118 2.30 1.08 9.84
CA ASP A 118 3.55 0.41 9.48
C ASP A 118 4.21 1.11 8.27
N PHE A 119 3.39 1.55 7.31
CA PHE A 119 3.84 2.15 6.06
C PHE A 119 3.09 3.43 5.68
N VAL A 120 3.79 4.28 4.94
CA VAL A 120 3.24 5.37 4.13
C VAL A 120 3.80 5.25 2.72
N GLN A 121 2.95 5.35 1.71
CA GLN A 121 3.40 5.48 0.32
C GLN A 121 3.07 6.86 -0.24
N ILE A 122 4.06 7.59 -0.73
CA ILE A 122 3.90 8.98 -1.19
C ILE A 122 4.65 9.29 -2.48
N ASN A 123 4.26 10.35 -3.16
CA ASN A 123 5.04 10.89 -4.27
C ASN A 123 6.30 11.57 -3.75
N TYR A 124 7.43 11.27 -4.39
CA TYR A 124 8.70 11.95 -4.15
C TYR A 124 9.64 11.71 -5.33
N SER A 125 10.19 12.78 -5.87
CA SER A 125 11.17 12.74 -6.96
C SER A 125 12.08 13.97 -6.87
N LEU A 126 13.04 14.09 -7.79
CA LEU A 126 13.84 15.32 -7.90
C LEU A 126 12.97 16.55 -8.25
N GLY A 127 11.85 16.34 -8.95
CA GLY A 127 10.88 17.39 -9.30
C GLY A 127 9.88 17.71 -8.18
N GLU A 128 9.48 16.73 -7.38
CA GLU A 128 8.49 16.86 -6.30
C GLU A 128 9.12 16.51 -4.94
N ARG A 129 9.72 17.51 -4.28
CA ARG A 129 10.54 17.34 -3.07
C ARG A 129 9.84 17.70 -1.76
N GLY A 130 8.55 18.05 -1.79
CA GLY A 130 7.81 18.53 -0.62
C GLY A 130 7.90 17.61 0.59
N ALA A 131 7.98 16.28 0.37
CA ALA A 131 7.98 15.28 1.41
C ALA A 131 9.18 15.41 2.37
N GLU A 132 10.31 15.96 1.91
CA GLU A 132 11.52 16.18 2.71
C GLU A 132 11.31 17.15 3.87
N ARG A 133 10.38 18.11 3.73
CA ARG A 133 10.23 19.20 4.70
C ARG A 133 9.68 18.72 6.04
N VAL A 134 8.74 17.78 6.00
CA VAL A 134 7.98 17.36 7.18
C VAL A 134 7.75 15.86 7.19
N LEU A 135 7.23 15.30 6.10
CA LEU A 135 6.70 13.94 6.11
C LEU A 135 7.79 12.86 6.25
N LEU A 136 8.88 12.95 5.47
CA LEU A 136 9.98 11.97 5.56
C LEU A 136 10.67 12.00 6.93
N PRO A 137 11.06 13.17 7.50
CA PRO A 137 11.59 13.23 8.87
C PRO A 137 10.61 12.68 9.90
N LEU A 138 9.32 13.00 9.78
CA LEU A 138 8.29 12.49 10.70
C LEU A 138 8.15 10.98 10.62
N CYS A 139 8.14 10.39 9.42
CA CYS A 139 8.10 8.95 9.23
C CYS A 139 9.33 8.28 9.89
N GLN A 140 10.52 8.87 9.73
CA GLN A 140 11.73 8.40 10.38
C GLN A 140 11.63 8.45 11.91
N GLU A 141 11.19 9.57 12.47
CA GLU A 141 10.98 9.75 13.93
C GLU A 141 10.00 8.72 14.49
N ARG A 142 8.93 8.43 13.75
CA ARG A 142 7.85 7.53 14.17
C ARG A 142 8.10 6.07 13.84
N GLY A 143 9.21 5.73 13.19
CA GLY A 143 9.51 4.37 12.75
C GLY A 143 8.54 3.83 11.68
N VAL A 144 7.98 4.72 10.85
CA VAL A 144 7.07 4.37 9.75
C VAL A 144 7.89 4.18 8.48
N ALA A 145 7.76 3.02 7.84
CA ALA A 145 8.45 2.75 6.58
C ALA A 145 7.81 3.54 5.43
N VAL A 146 8.63 3.97 4.46
CA VAL A 146 8.18 4.79 3.34
C VAL A 146 8.35 4.05 2.02
N LEU A 147 7.29 3.97 1.21
CA LEU A 147 7.35 3.59 -0.20
C LEU A 147 7.22 4.86 -1.06
N ILE A 148 8.03 4.96 -2.11
CA ILE A 148 7.96 6.08 -3.04
C ILE A 148 7.16 5.68 -4.28
N ASN A 149 6.06 6.38 -4.55
CA ASN A 149 5.39 6.36 -5.85
C ASN A 149 5.88 7.54 -6.71
N ARG A 150 5.68 7.45 -8.03
CA ARG A 150 6.09 8.46 -9.02
C ARG A 150 7.57 8.92 -8.88
N PRO A 151 8.55 8.01 -8.75
CA PRO A 151 9.95 8.39 -8.47
C PRO A 151 10.68 9.12 -9.61
N PHE A 152 10.09 9.19 -10.80
CA PHE A 152 10.69 9.76 -12.02
C PHE A 152 9.96 10.99 -12.55
N GLN A 153 9.08 11.59 -11.74
CA GLN A 153 8.38 12.81 -12.12
C GLN A 153 9.27 14.04 -12.06
#